data_AF-A0A6V8D1G7-F1
#
_entry.id   AF-A0A6V8D1G7-F1
#
_cell.length_a   1.000
_cell.length_b   1.000
_cell.length_c   1.000
_cell.angle_alpha   90.00
_cell.angle_beta   90.00
_cell.angle_gamma   90.00
#
_symmetry.space_group_name_H-M   'P 1'
#
loop_
_entity.id
_entity.type
_entity.pdbx_description
1 polymer ?
#
loop_
_entity_poly.entity_id
_entity_poly.type
_entity_poly.pdbx_seq_one_letter_code
_entity_poly.pdbx_strand_id
1 'polypeptide(L)'
;DDGVGCPILDLDLDGVLNENDLCPETPIGTIVGPDGCELPDEPDEPSDNTTDPTDPVDPVDPVDPTDPGDDTDLGDDTTDSTDEAESESGIFGMSYTLVGIIGAVIVLLLITVFFVRGRGSKNDQWSMQEKAYSDAGFAAVAGMPAPDTSITPEQLAYEQQLVAAGYPADYARAYADQHFRPWLKQ
;
A
#
# COMPACT_ATOMS: atom_id res chain seq x y z
N ASP A 1 10.93 0.95 -37.36
CA ASP A 1 10.89 0.66 -35.92
C ASP A 1 10.28 1.89 -35.29
N ASP A 2 8.97 1.86 -35.05
CA ASP A 2 8.14 3.06 -34.85
C ASP A 2 8.31 3.70 -33.47
N GLY A 3 9.41 3.40 -32.76
CA GLY A 3 9.81 4.08 -31.52
C GLY A 3 8.81 3.99 -30.37
N VAL A 4 7.77 3.17 -30.52
CA VAL A 4 6.84 2.84 -29.45
C VAL A 4 7.56 1.80 -28.60
N GLY A 5 8.24 2.27 -27.54
CA GLY A 5 8.84 1.38 -26.56
C GLY A 5 7.83 0.33 -26.11
N CYS A 6 8.31 -0.88 -25.83
CA CYS A 6 7.45 -1.96 -25.34
C CYS A 6 6.64 -1.43 -24.15
N PRO A 7 5.31 -1.54 -24.17
CA PRO A 7 4.51 -1.09 -23.06
C PRO A 7 4.95 -1.88 -21.83
N ILE A 8 5.20 -1.15 -20.74
CA ILE A 8 5.61 -1.72 -19.45
C ILE A 8 4.42 -2.52 -18.93
N LEU A 9 4.47 -3.84 -19.11
CA LEU A 9 3.44 -4.79 -18.69
C LEU A 9 4.03 -5.77 -17.69
N ASP A 10 3.18 -6.16 -16.76
CA ASP A 10 3.30 -7.30 -15.85
C ASP A 10 2.00 -8.10 -16.07
N LEU A 11 2.10 -9.36 -16.51
CA LEU A 11 0.97 -10.13 -17.03
C LEU A 11 0.31 -10.99 -15.95
N ASP A 12 1.10 -11.54 -15.03
CA ASP A 12 0.69 -12.39 -13.92
C ASP A 12 0.58 -11.64 -12.59
N LEU A 13 0.99 -10.37 -12.57
CA LEU A 13 0.81 -9.40 -11.48
C LEU A 13 1.58 -9.80 -10.21
N ASP A 14 2.74 -10.40 -10.39
CA ASP A 14 3.66 -10.78 -9.31
C ASP A 14 4.58 -9.62 -8.87
N GLY A 15 4.57 -8.50 -9.61
CA GLY A 15 5.39 -7.31 -9.35
C GLY A 15 6.67 -7.24 -10.16
N VAL A 16 6.93 -8.19 -11.05
CA VAL A 16 8.06 -8.22 -11.99
C VAL A 16 7.56 -7.96 -13.41
N LEU A 17 8.29 -7.13 -14.15
CA LEU A 17 7.90 -6.81 -15.53
C LEU A 17 8.17 -8.01 -16.44
N ASN A 18 7.34 -8.22 -17.45
CA ASN A 18 7.51 -9.30 -18.44
C ASN A 18 8.89 -9.30 -19.14
N GLU A 19 9.60 -8.15 -19.15
CA GLU A 19 10.96 -8.04 -19.71
C GLU A 19 12.05 -8.59 -18.78
N ASN A 20 11.76 -8.69 -17.48
CA ASN A 20 12.64 -9.18 -16.42
C ASN A 20 12.16 -10.48 -15.77
N ASP A 21 10.96 -10.94 -16.15
CA ASP A 21 10.32 -12.12 -15.61
C ASP A 21 10.69 -13.38 -16.41
N LEU A 22 11.23 -14.37 -15.70
CA LEU A 22 11.57 -15.70 -16.21
C LEU A 22 10.41 -16.70 -16.07
N CYS A 23 9.41 -16.38 -15.25
CA CYS A 23 8.31 -17.22 -14.81
C CYS A 23 6.95 -16.53 -15.06
N PRO A 24 6.48 -16.44 -16.33
CA PRO A 24 5.29 -15.66 -16.74
C PRO A 24 3.92 -16.18 -16.28
N GLU A 25 3.92 -17.18 -15.40
CA GLU A 25 2.71 -17.82 -14.86
C GLU A 25 2.81 -17.94 -13.33
N THR A 26 3.44 -16.97 -12.67
CA THR A 26 3.53 -16.97 -11.21
C THR A 26 2.15 -16.73 -10.61
N PRO A 27 1.70 -17.59 -9.67
CA PRO A 27 0.44 -17.38 -8.99
C PRO A 27 0.39 -16.03 -8.26
N ILE A 28 -0.75 -15.34 -8.37
CA ILE A 28 -0.94 -14.07 -7.68
C ILE A 28 -0.80 -14.23 -6.17
N GLY A 29 0.11 -13.46 -5.56
CA GLY A 29 0.40 -13.51 -4.13
C GLY A 29 1.55 -14.44 -3.71
N THR A 30 2.21 -15.11 -4.65
CA THR A 30 3.47 -15.81 -4.41
C THR A 30 4.61 -14.82 -4.16
N ILE A 31 5.55 -15.18 -3.28
CA ILE A 31 6.75 -14.37 -3.03
C ILE A 31 7.76 -14.70 -4.13
N VAL A 32 7.97 -13.74 -5.02
CA VAL A 32 8.89 -13.88 -6.15
C VAL A 32 10.22 -13.18 -5.91
N GLY A 33 11.26 -13.73 -6.54
CA GLY A 33 12.58 -13.13 -6.65
C GLY A 33 12.63 -12.00 -7.68
N PRO A 34 13.82 -11.41 -7.90
CA PRO A 34 14.02 -10.37 -8.93
C PRO A 34 13.82 -10.88 -10.37
N ASP A 35 13.75 -12.20 -10.54
CA ASP A 35 13.53 -12.93 -11.78
C ASP A 35 12.05 -13.32 -11.99
N GLY A 36 11.12 -12.91 -11.13
CA GLY A 36 9.70 -13.24 -11.23
C GLY A 36 9.37 -14.69 -10.85
N CYS A 37 10.38 -15.47 -10.45
CA CYS A 37 10.18 -16.86 -10.05
C CYS A 37 9.95 -17.00 -8.54
N GLU A 38 9.13 -17.99 -8.17
CA GLU A 38 8.87 -18.35 -6.78
C GLU A 38 10.19 -18.63 -6.04
N LEU A 39 10.39 -17.95 -4.91
CA LEU A 39 11.49 -18.29 -4.03
C LEU A 39 11.19 -19.65 -3.39
N PRO A 40 12.18 -20.56 -3.30
CA PRO A 40 11.99 -21.77 -2.54
C PRO A 40 11.66 -21.36 -1.10
N ASP A 41 10.45 -21.71 -0.66
CA ASP A 41 10.12 -21.74 0.77
C ASP A 41 11.24 -22.52 1.44
N GLU A 42 11.76 -21.96 2.55
CA GLU A 42 12.95 -22.45 3.21
C GLU A 42 12.99 -23.98 3.25
N PRO A 43 14.15 -24.59 3.00
CA PRO A 43 14.24 -26.04 2.84
C PRO A 43 13.61 -26.70 4.05
N ASP A 44 12.51 -27.41 3.80
CA ASP A 44 12.08 -28.50 4.64
C ASP A 44 13.33 -29.24 5.10
N GLU A 45 13.46 -29.38 6.42
CA GLU A 45 14.25 -30.35 7.15
C GLU A 45 15.02 -31.31 6.23
N PRO A 46 16.36 -31.40 6.33
CA PRO A 46 17.16 -32.20 5.40
C PRO A 46 16.57 -33.60 5.33
N SER A 47 15.98 -33.93 4.17
CA SER A 47 15.53 -35.27 3.87
C SER A 47 16.74 -36.18 4.03
N ASP A 48 16.68 -36.95 5.11
CA ASP A 48 17.49 -38.10 5.41
C ASP A 48 17.68 -38.95 4.15
N ASN A 49 18.81 -38.74 3.50
CA ASN A 49 19.44 -39.72 2.64
C ASN A 49 20.95 -39.55 2.71
N THR A 50 21.50 -39.79 3.90
CA THR A 50 22.90 -40.19 4.00
C THR A 50 22.93 -41.65 4.39
N THR A 51 23.06 -42.48 3.36
CA THR A 51 23.63 -43.81 3.52
C THR A 51 25.08 -43.63 3.96
N ASP A 52 25.36 -43.70 5.27
CA ASP A 52 26.69 -44.02 5.76
C ASP A 52 26.59 -44.98 6.96
N PRO A 53 26.96 -46.26 6.79
CA PRO A 53 26.99 -47.22 7.87
C PRO A 53 28.23 -46.95 8.75
N THR A 54 28.06 -47.19 10.05
CA THR A 54 29.11 -47.34 11.08
C THR A 54 29.82 -46.06 11.54
N ASP A 55 29.40 -45.56 12.71
CA ASP A 55 30.34 -45.56 13.84
C ASP A 55 29.60 -45.80 15.17
N PRO A 56 29.94 -46.83 15.96
CA PRO A 56 29.20 -47.23 17.16
C PRO A 56 29.47 -46.30 18.36
N VAL A 57 28.40 -46.12 19.14
CA VAL A 57 28.39 -45.74 20.56
C VAL A 57 29.68 -46.06 21.33
N ASP A 58 30.31 -45.05 21.92
CA ASP A 58 31.18 -45.22 23.10
C ASP A 58 30.51 -44.60 24.34
N PRO A 59 30.06 -45.43 25.31
CA PRO A 59 29.53 -44.99 26.60
C PRO A 59 30.61 -44.87 27.68
N VAL A 60 30.36 -43.92 28.60
CA VAL A 60 30.83 -43.78 30.00
C VAL A 60 32.32 -43.58 30.28
N ASP A 61 32.62 -42.52 31.04
CA ASP A 61 33.40 -42.67 32.27
C ASP A 61 32.97 -41.63 33.35
N PRO A 62 32.48 -42.05 34.53
CA PRO A 62 32.18 -41.21 35.70
C PRO A 62 33.23 -41.27 36.82
N VAL A 63 33.17 -40.29 37.75
CA VAL A 63 33.82 -40.10 39.08
C VAL A 63 35.17 -39.34 39.07
N ASP A 64 35.53 -38.44 40.00
CA ASP A 64 35.21 -38.31 41.45
C ASP A 64 35.54 -36.88 41.97
N PRO A 65 34.98 -36.43 43.12
CA PRO A 65 34.84 -35.04 43.56
C PRO A 65 35.81 -34.64 44.69
N THR A 66 35.99 -33.33 44.94
CA THR A 66 36.12 -32.74 46.31
C THR A 66 36.30 -31.22 46.24
N ASP A 67 35.32 -30.44 46.72
CA ASP A 67 35.59 -29.29 47.59
C ASP A 67 34.30 -28.89 48.37
N PRO A 68 34.27 -28.97 49.71
CA PRO A 68 33.15 -28.55 50.54
C PRO A 68 33.42 -27.20 51.24
N GLY A 69 32.46 -26.28 51.15
CA GLY A 69 32.41 -25.00 51.89
C GLY A 69 31.71 -23.97 51.00
N ASP A 70 30.79 -23.12 51.42
CA ASP A 70 30.61 -22.50 52.73
C ASP A 70 29.27 -21.73 52.66
N ASP A 71 28.44 -21.93 53.67
CA ASP A 71 27.50 -20.99 54.30
C ASP A 71 26.39 -20.30 53.50
N THR A 72 25.19 -20.85 53.67
CA THR A 72 23.96 -20.07 53.79
C THR A 72 23.95 -19.34 55.15
N ASP A 73 23.91 -18.00 55.15
CA ASP A 73 23.44 -17.21 56.30
C ASP A 73 22.26 -16.32 55.91
N LEU A 74 21.27 -16.34 56.81
CA LEU A 74 19.99 -15.67 56.73
C LEU A 74 20.05 -14.37 57.52
N GLY A 75 19.66 -13.26 56.86
CA GLY A 75 18.74 -12.31 57.45
C GLY A 75 19.27 -11.00 58.06
N ASP A 76 18.33 -10.05 58.08
CA ASP A 76 18.26 -8.78 58.81
C ASP A 76 18.77 -7.53 58.07
N ASP A 77 17.93 -6.85 57.28
CA ASP A 77 16.90 -5.87 57.66
C ASP A 77 17.48 -4.49 58.02
N THR A 78 17.24 -3.53 57.12
CA THR A 78 16.96 -2.16 57.52
C THR A 78 16.15 -1.49 56.41
N THR A 79 14.84 -1.61 56.58
CA THR A 79 13.77 -0.68 56.22
C THR A 79 14.19 0.72 55.74
N ASP A 80 13.70 1.12 54.56
CA ASP A 80 12.86 2.32 54.49
C ASP A 80 11.75 2.08 53.47
N SER A 81 10.52 2.01 54.00
CA SER A 81 9.29 1.85 53.25
C SER A 81 8.78 3.22 52.86
N THR A 82 8.55 3.43 51.57
CA THR A 82 7.40 4.23 51.13
C THR A 82 6.70 3.45 50.02
N ASP A 83 5.92 2.47 50.45
CA ASP A 83 4.77 2.03 49.66
C ASP A 83 3.75 3.18 49.71
N GLU A 84 3.57 3.87 48.59
CA GLU A 84 2.26 4.38 48.23
C GLU A 84 1.86 3.65 46.95
N ALA A 85 1.12 2.57 47.18
CA ALA A 85 0.41 1.83 46.17
C ALA A 85 -0.67 2.73 45.56
N GLU A 86 -0.32 3.45 44.51
CA GLU A 86 -1.30 3.88 43.53
C GLU A 86 -1.51 2.68 42.62
N SER A 87 -2.55 1.89 42.92
CA SER A 87 -3.04 0.84 42.03
C SER A 87 -3.54 1.51 40.76
N GLU A 88 -2.63 1.73 39.82
CA GLU A 88 -2.95 2.27 38.52
C GLU A 88 -2.67 1.14 37.52
N SER A 89 -3.70 0.33 37.26
CA SER A 89 -3.79 -0.71 36.22
C SER A 89 -3.50 -0.18 34.80
N GLY A 90 -2.25 0.23 34.54
CA GLY A 90 -1.78 0.70 33.26
C GLY A 90 -1.52 -0.50 32.35
N ILE A 91 -2.32 -0.63 31.28
CA ILE A 91 -2.43 -1.83 30.43
C ILE A 91 -1.13 -2.26 29.72
N PHE A 92 -0.01 -1.51 29.83
CA PHE A 92 1.31 -1.88 29.30
C PHE A 92 2.48 -1.26 30.08
N GLY A 93 2.39 -1.09 31.40
CA GLY A 93 3.51 -0.57 32.22
C GLY A 93 3.99 0.85 31.88
N MET A 94 3.22 1.57 31.04
CA MET A 94 3.45 2.96 30.68
C MET A 94 2.57 3.86 31.55
N SER A 95 3.12 4.98 32.02
CA SER A 95 2.38 5.96 32.84
C SER A 95 1.07 6.37 32.17
N TYR A 96 0.01 6.61 32.94
CA TYR A 96 -1.29 7.01 32.39
C TYR A 96 -1.24 8.34 31.63
N THR A 97 -0.27 9.19 31.96
CA THR A 97 0.00 10.41 31.19
C THR A 97 0.43 10.08 29.77
N LEU A 98 1.29 9.07 29.58
CA LEU A 98 1.77 8.63 28.28
C LEU A 98 0.68 7.87 27.50
N VAL A 99 -0.05 6.97 28.16
CA VAL A 99 -1.21 6.28 27.57
C VAL A 99 -2.31 7.28 27.19
N GLY A 100 -2.53 8.31 28.01
CA GLY A 100 -3.49 9.38 27.75
C GLY A 100 -3.11 10.23 26.54
N ILE A 101 -1.83 10.59 26.38
CA ILE A 101 -1.35 11.33 25.20
C ILE A 101 -1.48 10.48 23.94
N ILE A 102 -1.04 9.22 23.97
CA ILE A 102 -1.14 8.30 22.82
C ILE A 102 -2.61 8.07 22.45
N GLY A 103 -3.47 7.83 23.45
CA GLY A 103 -4.91 7.70 23.25
C GLY A 103 -5.54 8.95 22.64
N ALA A 104 -5.17 10.15 23.10
CA ALA A 104 -5.65 11.41 22.53
C ALA A 104 -5.21 11.61 21.08
N VAL A 105 -3.97 11.24 20.73
CA VAL A 105 -3.46 11.30 19.36
C VAL A 105 -4.19 10.31 18.46
N ILE A 106 -4.40 9.07 18.90
CA ILE A 106 -5.15 8.05 18.14
C ILE A 106 -6.60 8.49 17.93
N VAL A 107 -7.26 9.01 18.97
CA VAL A 107 -8.64 9.52 18.86
C VAL A 107 -8.71 10.70 17.89
N LEU A 108 -7.76 11.65 17.95
CA LEU A 108 -7.69 12.74 16.98
C LEU A 108 -7.48 12.23 15.56
N LEU A 109 -6.58 11.26 15.35
CA LEU A 109 -6.36 10.64 14.04
C LEU A 109 -7.63 9.95 13.52
N LEU A 110 -8.30 9.17 14.36
CA LEU A 110 -9.56 8.50 14.00
C LEU A 110 -10.68 9.51 13.68
N ILE A 111 -10.78 10.61 14.43
CA ILE A 111 -11.70 11.71 14.14
C ILE A 111 -11.35 12.32 12.78
N THR A 112 -10.08 12.66 12.51
CA THR A 112 -9.68 13.25 11.23
C THR A 112 -9.98 12.30 10.06
N VAL A 113 -9.69 11.01 10.18
CA VAL A 113 -10.01 10.00 9.16
C VAL A 113 -11.52 9.86 8.97
N PHE A 114 -12.30 9.87 10.05
CA PHE A 114 -13.76 9.79 9.99
C PHE A 114 -14.39 11.06 9.37
N PHE A 115 -13.83 12.25 9.61
CA PHE A 115 -14.28 13.49 8.98
C PHE A 115 -13.86 13.58 7.51
N VAL A 116 -12.66 13.12 7.15
CA VAL A 116 -12.19 13.06 5.76
C VAL A 116 -12.98 12.02 4.96
N ARG A 117 -13.27 10.86 5.54
CA ARG A 117 -14.05 9.78 4.90
C ARG A 117 -15.57 9.99 5.00
N GLY A 118 -16.04 10.72 6.01
CA GLY A 118 -17.44 11.05 6.25
C GLY A 118 -17.94 12.29 5.48
N ARG A 119 -17.05 13.10 4.93
CA ARG A 119 -17.38 14.20 4.01
C ARG A 119 -17.55 13.72 2.55
N GLY A 120 -18.12 12.52 2.37
CA GLY A 120 -18.29 11.89 1.06
C GLY A 120 -19.74 11.73 0.59
N SER A 121 -20.74 12.35 1.24
CA SER A 121 -22.16 12.06 0.92
C SER A 121 -23.14 13.24 0.94
N LYS A 122 -22.67 14.48 0.83
CA LYS A 122 -23.49 15.64 0.46
C LYS A 122 -22.56 16.72 -0.07
N ASN A 123 -22.74 17.11 -1.34
CA ASN A 123 -22.37 18.37 -1.98
C ASN A 123 -21.68 18.17 -3.34
N ASP A 124 -22.37 17.54 -4.29
CA ASP A 124 -21.93 17.36 -5.68
C ASP A 124 -21.93 18.66 -6.50
N GLN A 125 -22.21 19.81 -5.86
CA GLN A 125 -22.32 21.11 -6.51
C GLN A 125 -21.00 21.92 -6.54
N TRP A 126 -20.00 21.56 -5.73
CA TRP A 126 -18.74 22.32 -5.61
C TRP A 126 -17.55 21.65 -6.30
N SER A 127 -17.66 20.38 -6.71
CA SER A 127 -16.61 19.64 -7.43
C SER A 127 -16.54 19.93 -8.93
N MET A 128 -17.57 20.56 -9.50
CA MET A 128 -17.61 20.90 -10.93
C MET A 128 -16.74 22.13 -11.27
N GLN A 129 -16.61 23.06 -10.34
CA GLN A 129 -15.87 24.30 -10.57
C GLN A 129 -14.35 24.06 -10.53
N GLU A 130 -13.87 23.20 -9.62
CA GLU A 130 -12.44 22.87 -9.49
C GLU A 130 -11.92 22.09 -10.72
N LYS A 131 -12.76 21.23 -11.32
CA LYS A 131 -12.44 20.53 -12.57
C LYS A 131 -12.43 21.44 -13.79
N ALA A 132 -13.34 22.42 -13.85
CA ALA A 132 -13.36 23.41 -14.93
C ALA A 132 -12.17 24.37 -14.89
N TYR A 133 -11.70 24.76 -13.69
CA TYR A 133 -10.51 25.61 -13.55
C TYR A 133 -9.20 24.86 -13.78
N SER A 134 -9.09 23.57 -13.42
CA SER A 134 -7.90 22.78 -13.73
C SER A 134 -7.77 22.49 -15.22
N ASP A 135 -8.89 22.21 -15.90
CA ASP A 135 -8.91 21.96 -17.34
C ASP A 135 -8.67 23.26 -18.15
N ALA A 136 -9.25 24.39 -17.73
CA ALA A 136 -8.95 25.70 -18.32
C ALA A 136 -7.51 26.17 -18.07
N GLY A 137 -6.95 25.88 -16.89
CA GLY A 137 -5.56 26.17 -16.55
C GLY A 137 -4.57 25.33 -17.37
N PHE A 138 -4.89 24.05 -17.58
CA PHE A 138 -4.11 23.17 -18.44
C PHE A 138 -4.22 23.56 -19.91
N ALA A 139 -5.41 23.91 -20.40
CA ALA A 139 -5.62 24.37 -21.77
C ALA A 139 -4.82 25.64 -22.10
N ALA A 140 -4.73 26.59 -21.17
CA ALA A 140 -3.92 27.80 -21.31
C ALA A 140 -2.41 27.52 -21.31
N VAL A 141 -1.94 26.50 -20.57
CA VAL A 141 -0.53 26.08 -20.53
C VAL A 141 -0.16 25.21 -21.73
N ALA A 142 -1.08 24.37 -22.20
CA ALA A 142 -0.88 23.44 -23.32
C ALA A 142 -1.08 24.09 -24.70
N GLY A 143 -1.36 25.40 -24.77
CA GLY A 143 -1.62 26.10 -26.03
C GLY A 143 -2.88 25.60 -26.75
N MET A 144 -3.80 24.96 -26.02
CA MET A 144 -5.06 24.51 -26.60
C MET A 144 -5.95 25.74 -26.87
N PRO A 145 -6.66 25.76 -28.01
CA PRO A 145 -7.49 26.90 -28.38
C PRO A 145 -8.55 27.14 -27.30
N ALA A 146 -8.73 28.41 -26.93
CA ALA A 146 -9.71 28.86 -25.95
C ALA A 146 -11.11 28.29 -26.27
N PRO A 147 -11.98 28.06 -25.26
CA PRO A 147 -13.32 27.56 -25.47
C PRO A 147 -14.05 28.50 -26.44
N ASP A 148 -14.38 27.95 -27.61
CA ASP A 148 -15.02 28.67 -28.70
C ASP A 148 -16.39 29.14 -28.21
N THR A 149 -16.61 30.45 -28.09
CA THR A 149 -17.81 31.04 -27.46
C THR A 149 -19.12 30.76 -28.21
N SER A 150 -19.01 30.12 -29.38
CA SER A 150 -20.12 29.60 -30.18
C SER A 150 -20.54 28.17 -29.83
N ILE A 151 -19.81 27.44 -28.97
CA ILE A 151 -20.18 26.09 -28.56
C ILE A 151 -21.34 26.18 -27.56
N THR A 152 -22.48 25.61 -27.92
CA THR A 152 -23.61 25.50 -26.99
C THR A 152 -23.29 24.43 -25.94
N PRO A 153 -23.80 24.56 -24.70
CA PRO A 153 -23.61 23.53 -23.67
C PRO A 153 -24.17 22.16 -24.09
N GLU A 154 -25.16 22.14 -24.98
CA GLU A 154 -25.70 20.90 -25.54
C GLU A 154 -24.73 20.24 -26.54
N GLN A 155 -24.05 21.03 -27.37
CA GLN A 155 -23.03 20.52 -28.28
C GLN A 155 -21.91 19.81 -27.52
N LEU A 156 -21.42 20.43 -26.43
CA LEU A 156 -20.37 19.84 -25.61
C LEU A 156 -20.83 18.54 -24.92
N ALA A 157 -22.08 18.47 -24.46
CA ALA A 157 -22.64 17.26 -23.87
C ALA A 157 -22.72 16.12 -24.90
N TYR A 158 -23.06 16.44 -26.14
CA TYR A 158 -23.10 15.47 -27.24
C TYR A 158 -21.71 14.96 -27.62
N GLU A 159 -20.70 15.83 -27.64
CA GLU A 159 -19.29 15.42 -27.82
C GLU A 159 -18.84 14.47 -26.71
N GLN A 160 -19.12 14.81 -25.45
CA GLN A 160 -18.80 13.95 -24.30
C GLN A 160 -19.49 12.58 -24.41
N GLN A 161 -20.73 12.54 -24.90
CA GLN A 161 -21.44 11.28 -25.12
C GLN A 161 -20.75 10.41 -26.18
N LEU A 162 -20.30 11.01 -27.28
CA LEU A 162 -19.57 10.30 -28.34
C LEU A 162 -18.21 9.79 -27.83
N VAL A 163 -17.48 10.61 -27.08
CA VAL A 163 -16.22 10.19 -26.46
C VAL A 163 -16.45 9.06 -25.45
N ALA A 164 -17.51 9.14 -24.63
CA ALA A 164 -17.89 8.08 -23.70
C ALA A 164 -18.32 6.79 -24.41
N ALA A 165 -18.86 6.88 -25.63
CA ALA A 165 -19.16 5.74 -26.49
C ALA A 165 -17.92 5.15 -27.20
N GLY A 166 -16.73 5.69 -26.94
CA GLY A 166 -15.46 5.20 -27.47
C GLY A 166 -15.03 5.82 -28.80
N TYR A 167 -15.69 6.87 -29.26
CA TYR A 167 -15.23 7.63 -30.44
C TYR A 167 -14.07 8.55 -30.08
N PRO A 168 -13.09 8.76 -30.97
CA PRO A 168 -12.00 9.69 -30.71
C PRO A 168 -12.52 11.14 -30.67
N ALA A 169 -11.85 12.00 -29.88
CA ALA A 169 -12.35 13.34 -29.57
C ALA A 169 -12.45 14.27 -30.80
N ASP A 170 -11.57 14.12 -31.77
CA ASP A 170 -11.58 14.83 -33.05
C ASP A 170 -12.80 14.47 -33.90
N TYR A 171 -13.13 13.17 -33.98
CA TYR A 171 -14.33 12.68 -34.65
C TYR A 171 -15.60 13.17 -33.94
N ALA A 172 -15.65 13.08 -32.61
CA ALA A 172 -16.79 13.54 -31.81
C ALA A 172 -17.10 15.02 -32.06
N ARG A 173 -16.06 15.86 -32.06
CA ARG A 173 -16.17 17.29 -32.35
C ARG A 173 -16.65 17.58 -33.77
N ALA A 174 -16.04 16.95 -34.78
CA ALA A 174 -16.42 17.13 -36.18
C ALA A 174 -17.86 16.64 -36.47
N TYR A 175 -18.33 15.63 -35.73
CA TYR A 175 -19.69 15.12 -35.83
C TYR A 175 -20.69 16.04 -35.12
N ALA A 176 -20.35 16.55 -33.93
CA ALA A 176 -21.15 17.53 -33.21
C ALA A 176 -21.25 18.86 -33.98
N ASP A 177 -20.16 19.36 -34.55
CA ASP A 177 -20.17 20.55 -35.42
C ASP A 177 -21.11 20.38 -36.62
N GLN A 178 -21.22 19.19 -37.20
CA GLN A 178 -22.18 18.93 -38.28
C GLN A 178 -23.63 18.95 -37.81
N HIS A 179 -23.89 18.47 -36.60
CA HIS A 179 -25.23 18.41 -36.04
C HIS A 179 -25.73 19.80 -35.57
N PHE A 180 -24.85 20.56 -34.92
CA PHE A 180 -25.22 21.82 -34.27
C PHE A 180 -24.84 23.07 -35.06
N ARG A 181 -23.85 22.98 -35.96
CA ARG A 181 -23.31 24.10 -36.74
C ARG A 181 -23.21 23.79 -38.24
N PRO A 182 -24.31 23.37 -38.91
CA PRO A 182 -24.28 22.97 -40.32
C PRO A 182 -23.81 24.09 -41.27
N TRP A 183 -23.86 25.35 -40.85
CA TRP A 183 -23.38 26.50 -41.62
C TRP A 183 -21.85 26.66 -41.65
N LEU A 184 -21.08 25.92 -40.84
CA LEU A 184 -19.61 25.99 -40.87
C LEU A 184 -18.98 25.41 -42.15
N LYS A 185 -19.72 24.58 -42.90
CA LYS A 185 -19.23 23.91 -44.12
C LYS A 185 -19.56 24.65 -45.42
N GLN A 186 -19.89 25.93 -45.37
CA GLN A 186 -20.18 26.77 -46.54
C GLN A 186 -18.94 27.51 -47.04
#